data_AF-A0A1C6G765-F1
#
_entry.id   AF-A0A1C6G765-F1
#
_cell.length_a   1.000
_cell.length_b   1.000
_cell.length_c   1.000
_cell.angle_alpha   90.00
_cell.angle_beta   90.00
_cell.angle_gamma   90.00
#
_symmetry.space_group_name_H-M   'P 1'
#
loop_
_entity.id
_entity.type
_entity.pdbx_description
1 polymer ?
#
loop_
_entity_poly.entity_id
_entity_poly.type
_entity_poly.pdbx_seq_one_letter_code
_entity_poly.pdbx_strand_id
1 'polypeptide(L)'
;MSISTSQTPSGRTPEQDAVICALIGLARATEAKEIPAGTAPVLFASLAAAMPGNTLSASAANDLISQIHEQKAIIAPDCAACPSPCGRTADFLPEDLNRTDDGLFEERNRLLKKLSEQARTEWTRILADQEDPEITRLFMDCVFMAGYAYEKELFAPYFEKLESYSTRSLHSRAL
;
A
#
# COMPACT_ATOMS: atom_id res chain seq x y z
N MET A 1 13.92 -0.31 31.50
CA MET A 1 12.54 -0.68 31.14
C MET A 1 12.54 -0.99 29.66
N SER A 2 12.51 -2.28 29.31
CA SER A 2 12.59 -2.74 27.93
C SER A 2 11.24 -2.44 27.27
N ILE A 3 11.20 -1.45 26.39
CA ILE A 3 10.02 -1.15 25.57
C ILE A 3 9.95 -2.31 24.58
N SER A 4 9.23 -3.37 24.93
CA SER A 4 8.85 -4.39 23.95
C SER A 4 7.82 -3.74 23.06
N THR A 5 8.28 -3.07 22.00
CA THR A 5 7.45 -2.81 20.84
C THR A 5 7.02 -4.18 20.32
N SER A 6 5.74 -4.51 20.54
CA SER A 6 5.10 -5.72 20.04
C SER A 6 5.09 -5.68 18.51
N GLN A 7 6.20 -6.07 17.90
CA GLN A 7 6.30 -6.23 16.46
C GLN A 7 5.36 -7.35 16.03
N THR A 8 4.59 -7.10 14.97
CA THR A 8 3.76 -8.14 14.37
C THR A 8 4.65 -9.17 13.67
N PRO A 9 4.13 -10.35 13.26
CA PRO A 9 4.95 -11.36 12.59
C PRO A 9 5.70 -10.82 11.37
N SER A 10 5.20 -9.75 10.75
CA SER A 10 5.82 -9.07 9.61
C SER A 10 6.99 -8.14 9.96
N GLY A 11 7.25 -7.90 11.26
CA GLY A 11 8.21 -6.92 11.75
C GLY A 11 7.72 -5.47 11.73
N ARG A 12 6.47 -5.23 11.29
CA ARG A 12 5.81 -3.92 11.36
C ARG A 12 5.28 -3.63 12.76
N THR A 13 5.17 -2.35 13.09
CA THR A 13 4.42 -1.91 14.28
C THR A 13 2.92 -1.88 13.98
N PRO A 14 2.04 -1.85 15.01
CA PRO A 14 0.60 -1.70 14.80
C PRO A 14 0.21 -0.47 13.97
N GLU A 15 0.92 0.64 14.13
CA GLU A 15 0.71 1.87 13.36
C GLU A 15 1.02 1.67 11.88
N GLN A 16 2.10 0.96 11.57
CA GLN A 16 2.48 0.64 10.19
C GLN A 16 1.47 -0.34 9.57
N ASP A 17 0.99 -1.31 10.34
CA ASP A 17 -0.07 -2.22 9.88
C ASP A 17 -1.37 -1.48 9.60
N ALA A 18 -1.77 -0.54 10.46
CA ALA A 18 -2.96 0.29 10.23
C ALA A 18 -2.86 1.10 8.92
N VAL A 19 -1.70 1.70 8.63
CA VAL A 19 -1.45 2.42 7.36
C VAL A 19 -1.56 1.49 6.15
N ILE A 20 -0.94 0.31 6.20
CA ILE A 20 -1.04 -0.68 5.11
C ILE A 20 -2.49 -1.16 4.94
N CYS A 21 -3.20 -1.41 6.04
CA CYS A 21 -4.60 -1.80 6.00
C CYS A 21 -5.49 -0.74 5.35
N ALA A 22 -5.27 0.54 5.66
CA ALA A 22 -5.97 1.65 5.02
C ALA A 22 -5.64 1.72 3.52
N LEU A 23 -4.37 1.53 3.13
CA LEU A 23 -3.96 1.49 1.72
C LEU A 23 -4.62 0.33 0.95
N ILE A 24 -4.73 -0.86 1.55
CA ILE A 24 -5.44 -2.00 0.95
C ILE A 24 -6.92 -1.67 0.76
N GLY A 25 -7.54 -0.99 1.74
CA GLY A 25 -8.91 -0.49 1.62
C GLY A 25 -9.08 0.53 0.49
N LEU A 26 -8.14 1.47 0.35
CA LEU A 26 -8.09 2.43 -0.76
C LEU A 26 -7.96 1.69 -2.11
N ALA A 27 -7.02 0.75 -2.22
CA ALA A 27 -6.79 -0.01 -3.43
C ALA A 27 -8.04 -0.78 -3.88
N ARG A 28 -8.81 -1.34 -2.94
CA ARG A 28 -10.10 -1.98 -3.24
C ARG A 28 -11.16 -0.99 -3.72
N ALA A 29 -11.20 0.23 -3.17
CA ALA A 29 -12.15 1.25 -3.62
C ALA A 29 -11.86 1.70 -5.07
N THR A 30 -10.58 1.66 -5.46
CA THR A 30 -10.04 2.06 -6.77
C THR A 30 -10.14 0.98 -7.85
N GLU A 31 -10.45 -0.27 -7.48
CA GLU A 31 -10.58 -1.38 -8.43
C GLU A 31 -11.49 -1.01 -9.62
N ALA A 32 -10.95 -1.14 -10.84
CA ALA A 32 -11.61 -0.79 -12.10
C ALA A 32 -12.10 0.68 -12.24
N LYS A 33 -11.57 1.60 -11.44
CA LYS A 33 -11.83 3.04 -11.54
C LYS A 33 -10.59 3.82 -11.95
N GLU A 34 -10.78 5.06 -12.37
CA GLU A 34 -9.71 6.04 -12.53
C GLU A 34 -9.14 6.43 -11.17
N ILE A 35 -7.82 6.67 -11.12
CA ILE A 35 -7.12 7.12 -9.92
C ILE A 35 -7.17 8.65 -9.89
N PRO A 36 -7.76 9.27 -8.85
CA PRO A 36 -7.80 10.72 -8.75
C PRO A 36 -6.41 11.34 -8.63
N ALA A 37 -6.28 12.57 -9.11
CA ALA A 37 -5.10 13.39 -8.85
C ALA A 37 -4.86 13.53 -7.34
N GLY A 38 -3.60 13.49 -6.92
CA GLY A 38 -3.22 13.57 -5.51
C GLY A 38 -3.23 12.23 -4.76
N THR A 39 -3.76 11.15 -5.35
CA THR A 39 -3.68 9.80 -4.74
C THR A 39 -2.25 9.26 -4.73
N ALA A 40 -1.45 9.53 -5.77
CA ALA A 40 -0.05 9.08 -5.84
C ALA A 40 0.80 9.57 -4.65
N PRO A 41 0.85 10.89 -4.32
CA PRO A 41 1.54 11.38 -3.13
C PRO A 41 1.20 10.60 -1.85
N VAL A 42 -0.10 10.37 -1.61
CA VAL A 42 -0.59 9.66 -0.42
C VAL A 42 -0.15 8.19 -0.43
N LEU A 43 -0.27 7.51 -1.57
CA LEU A 43 0.13 6.12 -1.75
C LEU A 43 1.63 5.92 -1.44
N PHE A 44 2.50 6.69 -2.10
CA PHE A 44 3.94 6.49 -2.01
C PHE A 44 4.52 6.97 -0.67
N ALA A 45 4.04 8.09 -0.11
CA ALA A 45 4.43 8.52 1.22
C ALA A 45 4.07 7.47 2.29
N SER A 46 2.85 6.93 2.21
CA SER A 46 2.36 5.91 3.16
C SER A 46 3.14 4.60 3.06
N LEU A 47 3.39 4.11 1.85
CA LEU A 47 4.20 2.89 1.63
C LEU A 47 5.63 3.06 2.13
N ALA A 48 6.25 4.22 1.90
CA ALA A 48 7.60 4.52 2.36
C ALA A 48 7.68 4.60 3.90
N ALA A 49 6.67 5.17 4.55
CA ALA A 49 6.59 5.32 5.99
C ALA A 49 6.33 3.99 6.72
N ALA A 50 5.50 3.11 6.15
CA ALA A 50 5.10 1.83 6.75
C ALA A 50 6.12 0.68 6.61
N MET A 51 7.35 0.97 6.17
CA MET A 51 8.41 -0.04 6.02
C MET A 51 8.85 -0.60 7.38
N PRO A 52 8.97 -1.94 7.54
CA PRO A 52 9.53 -2.53 8.76
C PRO A 52 10.90 -1.93 9.11
N GLY A 53 11.10 -1.58 10.38
CA GLY A 53 12.34 -0.97 10.88
C GLY A 53 12.40 0.56 10.78
N ASN A 54 11.49 1.22 10.06
CA ASN A 54 11.32 2.67 10.17
C ASN A 54 10.57 3.03 11.46
N THR A 55 10.87 4.20 12.02
CA THR A 55 10.08 4.80 13.09
C THR A 55 8.88 5.53 12.50
N LEU A 56 7.68 5.15 12.92
CA LEU A 56 6.44 5.85 12.58
C LEU A 56 5.68 6.15 13.88
N SER A 57 5.42 7.43 14.17
CA SER A 57 4.64 7.81 15.34
C SER A 57 3.15 7.56 15.11
N ALA A 58 2.38 7.35 16.17
CA ALA A 58 0.93 7.22 16.09
C ALA A 58 0.26 8.45 15.45
N SER A 59 0.75 9.67 15.74
CA SER A 59 0.22 10.89 15.11
C SER A 59 0.44 10.90 13.61
N ALA A 60 1.65 10.60 13.14
CA ALA A 60 1.97 10.57 11.72
C ALA A 60 1.21 9.44 11.00
N ALA A 61 1.02 8.29 11.65
CA ALA A 61 0.19 7.22 11.11
C ALA A 61 -1.28 7.65 10.94
N ASN A 62 -1.85 8.32 11.94
CA ASN A 62 -3.23 8.84 11.87
C ASN A 62 -3.38 9.89 10.77
N ASP A 63 -2.38 10.76 10.57
CA ASP A 63 -2.39 11.77 9.51
C ASP A 63 -2.37 11.11 8.12
N LEU A 64 -1.56 10.05 7.94
CA LEU A 64 -1.54 9.28 6.70
C LEU A 64 -2.85 8.54 6.46
N ILE A 65 -3.40 7.88 7.49
CA ILE A 65 -4.70 7.18 7.41
C ILE A 65 -5.82 8.16 7.03
N SER A 66 -5.83 9.36 7.62
CA SER A 66 -6.81 10.40 7.29
C SER A 66 -6.73 10.80 5.82
N GLN A 67 -5.52 11.06 5.30
CA GLN A 67 -5.31 11.37 3.88
C GLN A 67 -5.73 10.21 2.96
N ILE A 68 -5.45 8.96 3.34
CA ILE A 68 -5.89 7.77 2.61
C ILE A 68 -7.43 7.71 2.55
N HIS A 69 -8.10 7.99 3.67
CA HIS A 69 -9.56 8.00 3.74
C HIS A 69 -10.18 9.14 2.93
N GLU A 70 -9.55 10.32 2.89
CA GLU A 70 -9.96 11.42 2.01
C GLU A 70 -9.91 11.01 0.54
N GLN A 71 -8.81 10.39 0.08
CA GLN A 71 -8.72 9.88 -1.29
C GLN A 71 -9.78 8.80 -1.56
N LYS A 72 -10.02 7.90 -0.62
CA LYS A 72 -11.06 6.85 -0.74
C LYS A 72 -12.46 7.46 -0.87
N ALA A 73 -12.75 8.55 -0.16
CA ALA A 73 -14.03 9.26 -0.23
C ALA A 73 -14.25 9.95 -1.60
N ILE A 74 -13.19 10.43 -2.25
CA ILE A 74 -13.25 10.97 -3.62
C ILE A 74 -13.56 9.84 -4.63
N ILE A 75 -12.97 8.67 -4.45
CA ILE A 75 -13.11 7.51 -5.37
C ILE A 75 -14.48 6.84 -5.23
N ALA A 76 -15.04 6.83 -4.03
CA ALA A 76 -16.28 6.14 -3.73
C ALA A 76 -17.23 6.99 -2.87
N PRO A 77 -17.66 8.18 -3.35
CA PRO A 77 -18.46 9.12 -2.56
C PRO A 77 -19.80 8.51 -2.15
N ASP A 78 -20.47 7.82 -3.08
CA ASP A 78 -21.77 7.18 -2.83
C ASP A 78 -21.67 5.98 -1.88
N CYS A 79 -20.48 5.43 -1.67
CA CYS A 79 -20.30 4.29 -0.76
C CYS A 79 -20.23 4.73 0.71
N ALA A 80 -20.02 6.01 1.01
CA ALA A 80 -20.00 6.52 2.39
C ALA A 80 -21.38 6.46 3.05
N ALA A 81 -22.45 6.62 2.27
CA ALA A 81 -23.84 6.53 2.74
C ALA A 81 -24.51 5.20 2.34
N CYS A 82 -23.79 4.30 1.67
CA CYS A 82 -24.34 3.05 1.18
C CYS A 82 -24.57 2.07 2.35
N PRO A 83 -25.80 1.56 2.57
CA PRO A 83 -26.09 0.62 3.65
C PRO A 83 -25.62 -0.81 3.33
N SER A 84 -25.07 -1.06 2.13
CA SER A 84 -24.70 -2.40 1.70
C SER A 84 -23.45 -2.90 2.43
N PRO A 85 -23.48 -4.08 3.07
CA PRO A 85 -22.32 -4.65 3.77
C PRO A 85 -21.33 -5.30 2.78
N CYS A 86 -20.90 -4.53 1.77
CA CYS A 86 -20.05 -5.02 0.68
C CYS A 86 -18.54 -4.89 0.95
N GLY A 87 -18.15 -4.19 2.03
CA GLY A 87 -16.76 -4.00 2.43
C GLY A 87 -15.92 -3.10 1.50
N ARG A 88 -16.51 -2.45 0.49
CA ARG A 88 -15.78 -1.62 -0.49
C ARG A 88 -15.16 -0.35 0.10
N THR A 89 -15.57 0.05 1.30
CA THR A 89 -15.07 1.24 2.01
C THR A 89 -14.37 0.91 3.32
N ALA A 90 -14.37 -0.36 3.74
CA ALA A 90 -13.68 -0.78 4.94
C ALA A 90 -12.17 -0.80 4.70
N ASP A 91 -11.41 -0.48 5.75
CA ASP A 91 -9.98 -0.80 5.76
C ASP A 91 -9.80 -2.32 5.90
N PHE A 92 -8.66 -2.80 5.45
CA PHE A 92 -8.31 -4.20 5.63
C PHE A 92 -8.09 -4.52 7.11
N LEU A 93 -8.30 -5.77 7.51
CA LEU A 93 -8.17 -6.17 8.89
C LEU A 93 -6.71 -6.51 9.24
N PRO A 94 -6.12 -5.94 10.31
CA PRO A 94 -4.76 -6.28 10.74
C PRO A 94 -4.56 -7.77 11.01
N GLU A 95 -5.59 -8.47 11.47
CA GLU A 95 -5.59 -9.92 11.66
C GLU A 95 -5.44 -10.68 10.35
N ASP A 96 -6.14 -10.27 9.29
CA ASP A 96 -6.03 -10.89 7.96
C ASP A 96 -4.69 -10.57 7.32
N LEU A 97 -4.20 -9.33 7.51
CA LEU A 97 -2.89 -8.90 7.03
C LEU A 97 -1.77 -9.76 7.60
N ASN A 98 -1.87 -10.08 8.89
CA ASN A 98 -0.87 -10.84 9.66
C ASN A 98 -1.18 -12.33 9.78
N ARG A 99 -2.20 -12.83 9.10
CA ARG A 99 -2.55 -14.26 9.09
C ARG A 99 -1.42 -15.08 8.46
N THR A 100 -0.94 -16.11 9.16
CA THR A 100 0.22 -16.94 8.76
C THR A 100 -0.14 -18.34 8.27
N ASP A 101 -1.37 -18.80 8.52
CA ASP A 101 -1.85 -20.15 8.19
C ASP A 101 -2.53 -20.24 6.81
N ASP A 102 -2.66 -19.12 6.09
CA ASP A 102 -3.23 -19.08 4.73
C ASP A 102 -2.23 -19.38 3.61
N GLY A 103 -0.95 -19.55 3.93
CA GLY A 103 0.12 -19.78 2.94
C GLY A 103 0.48 -18.56 2.08
N LEU A 104 -0.14 -17.39 2.34
CA LEU A 104 0.07 -16.16 1.58
C LEU A 104 0.99 -15.17 2.32
N PHE A 105 1.12 -15.30 3.64
CA PHE A 105 1.85 -14.38 4.50
C PHE A 105 3.24 -13.99 3.98
N GLU A 106 4.05 -14.96 3.57
CA GLU A 106 5.42 -14.73 3.10
C GLU A 106 5.44 -13.89 1.82
N GLU A 107 4.65 -14.26 0.80
CA GLU A 107 4.60 -13.52 -0.46
C GLU A 107 3.96 -12.15 -0.31
N ARG A 108 2.91 -12.04 0.51
CA ARG A 108 2.28 -10.77 0.87
C ARG A 108 3.30 -9.81 1.45
N ASN A 109 4.06 -10.25 2.46
CA ASN A 109 5.04 -9.39 3.11
C ASN A 109 6.28 -9.15 2.23
N ARG A 110 6.66 -10.10 1.36
CA ARG A 110 7.68 -9.88 0.33
C ARG A 110 7.25 -8.78 -0.65
N LEU A 111 6.00 -8.79 -1.10
CA LEU A 111 5.45 -7.79 -2.00
C LEU A 111 5.39 -6.42 -1.31
N LEU A 112 4.82 -6.33 -0.11
CA LEU A 112 4.72 -5.09 0.66
C LEU A 112 6.09 -4.47 0.92
N LYS A 113 7.08 -5.29 1.29
CA LYS A 113 8.46 -4.82 1.48
C LYS A 113 9.03 -4.23 0.20
N LYS A 114 8.88 -4.92 -0.94
CA LYS A 114 9.36 -4.43 -2.24
C LYS A 114 8.69 -3.10 -2.63
N LEU A 115 7.39 -2.98 -2.39
CA LEU A 115 6.64 -1.73 -2.62
C LEU A 115 7.18 -0.60 -1.73
N SER A 116 7.35 -0.82 -0.43
CA SER A 116 7.90 0.18 0.49
C SER A 116 9.31 0.65 0.09
N GLU A 117 10.17 -0.27 -0.36
CA GLU A 117 11.52 0.05 -0.83
C GLU A 117 11.50 0.96 -2.06
N GLN A 118 10.68 0.61 -3.05
CA GLN A 118 10.56 1.36 -4.29
C GLN A 118 9.79 2.68 -4.13
N ALA A 119 8.81 2.72 -3.22
CA ALA A 119 8.00 3.91 -2.95
C ALA A 119 8.82 5.13 -2.52
N ARG A 120 9.97 4.93 -1.86
CA ARG A 120 10.89 6.04 -1.53
C ARG A 120 11.46 6.73 -2.77
N THR A 121 11.71 5.97 -3.82
CA THR A 121 12.20 6.50 -5.10
C THR A 121 11.08 7.26 -5.80
N GLU A 122 9.87 6.70 -5.85
CA GLU A 122 8.71 7.36 -6.44
C GLU A 122 8.30 8.62 -5.69
N TRP A 123 8.36 8.61 -4.37
CA TRP A 123 8.13 9.80 -3.56
C TRP A 123 9.08 10.94 -3.93
N THR A 124 10.34 10.63 -4.21
CA THR A 124 11.32 11.64 -4.65
C THR A 124 10.98 12.19 -6.04
N ARG A 125 10.47 11.35 -6.96
CA ARG A 125 10.01 11.77 -8.30
C ARG A 125 8.78 12.67 -8.21
N ILE A 126 7.82 12.33 -7.33
CA ILE A 126 6.62 13.14 -7.10
C ILE A 126 6.98 14.53 -6.58
N LEU A 127 7.92 14.63 -5.63
CA LEU A 127 8.42 15.93 -5.17
C LEU A 127 9.13 16.74 -6.26
N ALA A 128 9.55 16.09 -7.34
CA ALA A 128 10.15 16.73 -8.52
C ALA A 128 9.15 16.92 -9.69
N ASP A 129 7.84 16.73 -9.45
CA ASP A 129 6.77 16.81 -10.47
C ASP A 129 6.96 15.82 -11.63
N GLN A 130 7.53 14.65 -11.33
CA GLN A 130 7.78 13.54 -12.26
C GLN A 130 6.92 12.32 -11.95
N GLU A 131 5.65 12.54 -11.59
CA GLU A 131 4.69 11.46 -11.37
C GLU A 131 4.41 10.69 -12.66
N ASP A 132 4.33 9.36 -12.56
CA ASP A 132 3.88 8.49 -13.64
C ASP A 132 2.59 7.77 -13.22
N PRO A 133 1.47 8.03 -13.90
CA PRO A 133 0.19 7.36 -13.63
C PRO A 133 0.25 5.84 -13.80
N GLU A 134 1.09 5.31 -14.70
CA GLU A 134 1.23 3.86 -14.90
C GLU A 134 1.90 3.20 -13.69
N ILE A 135 2.90 3.85 -13.10
CA ILE A 135 3.56 3.39 -11.87
C ILE A 135 2.57 3.45 -10.71
N THR A 136 1.82 4.55 -10.59
CA THR A 136 0.79 4.70 -9.56
C THR A 136 -0.24 3.58 -9.66
N ARG A 137 -0.69 3.25 -10.87
CA ARG A 137 -1.63 2.14 -11.09
C ARG A 137 -1.02 0.80 -10.70
N LEU A 138 0.22 0.52 -11.12
CA LEU A 138 0.92 -0.71 -10.76
C LEU A 138 1.01 -0.89 -9.25
N PHE A 139 1.39 0.17 -8.51
CA PHE A 139 1.49 0.11 -7.06
C PHE A 139 0.13 -0.11 -6.39
N MET A 140 -0.92 0.56 -6.87
CA MET A 140 -2.29 0.33 -6.39
C MET A 140 -2.73 -1.13 -6.60
N ASP A 141 -2.48 -1.69 -7.79
CA ASP A 141 -2.83 -3.08 -8.07
C ASP A 141 -2.02 -4.05 -7.18
N CYS A 142 -0.73 -3.79 -6.94
CA CYS A 142 0.09 -4.59 -6.03
C CYS A 142 -0.42 -4.52 -4.58
N VAL A 143 -0.80 -3.33 -4.10
CA VAL A 143 -1.39 -3.15 -2.77
C VAL A 143 -2.71 -3.91 -2.65
N PHE A 144 -3.57 -3.86 -3.68
CA PHE A 144 -4.78 -4.67 -3.73
C PHE A 144 -4.46 -6.16 -3.60
N MET A 145 -3.48 -6.67 -4.34
CA MET A 145 -3.06 -8.07 -4.29
C MET A 145 -2.53 -8.49 -2.92
N ALA A 146 -1.86 -7.61 -2.19
CA ALA A 146 -1.42 -7.93 -0.83
C ALA A 146 -2.60 -8.26 0.10
N GLY A 147 -3.76 -7.64 -0.08
CA GLY A 147 -4.96 -7.92 0.71
C GLY A 147 -5.84 -9.03 0.15
N TYR A 148 -5.97 -9.12 -1.17
CA TYR A 148 -7.04 -9.90 -1.82
C TYR A 148 -6.56 -11.07 -2.69
N ALA A 149 -5.25 -11.39 -2.68
CA ALA A 149 -4.78 -12.67 -3.22
C ALA A 149 -5.45 -13.83 -2.48
N TYR A 150 -5.89 -14.85 -3.22
CA TYR A 150 -6.43 -16.09 -2.66
C TYR A 150 -5.52 -17.30 -2.90
N GLU A 151 -4.47 -17.16 -3.71
CA GLU A 151 -3.46 -18.17 -3.97
C GLU A 151 -2.09 -17.51 -4.26
N LYS A 152 -1.02 -18.26 -4.05
CA LYS A 152 0.36 -17.76 -4.07
C LYS A 152 0.81 -17.34 -5.48
N GLU A 153 0.29 -18.02 -6.48
CA GLU A 153 0.66 -17.87 -7.88
C GLU A 153 0.29 -16.48 -8.42
N LEU A 154 -0.75 -15.85 -7.85
CA LEU A 154 -1.20 -14.53 -8.25
C LEU A 154 -0.21 -13.42 -7.95
N PHE A 155 0.77 -13.63 -7.05
CA PHE A 155 1.79 -12.64 -6.77
C PHE A 155 2.85 -12.54 -7.88
N ALA A 156 3.11 -13.64 -8.61
CA ALA A 156 4.24 -13.74 -9.54
C ALA A 156 4.22 -12.65 -10.65
N PRO A 157 3.08 -12.40 -11.33
CA PRO A 157 3.02 -11.36 -12.37
C PRO A 157 3.34 -9.96 -11.84
N TYR A 158 3.04 -9.68 -10.57
CA TYR A 158 3.30 -8.37 -9.97
C TYR A 158 4.77 -8.17 -9.62
N PHE A 159 5.45 -9.22 -9.16
CA PHE A 159 6.90 -9.18 -9.01
C PHE A 159 7.58 -8.92 -10.35
N GLU A 160 7.18 -9.62 -11.41
CA GLU A 160 7.73 -9.41 -12.76
C GLU A 160 7.54 -7.98 -13.27
N LYS A 161 6.33 -7.41 -13.09
CA LYS A 161 6.02 -6.03 -13.46
C LYS A 161 6.89 -5.03 -12.69
N LEU A 162 7.03 -5.21 -11.37
CA LEU A 162 7.86 -4.34 -10.53
C LEU A 162 9.34 -4.41 -10.91
N GLU A 163 9.87 -5.59 -11.28
CA GLU A 163 11.26 -5.72 -11.77
C GLU A 163 11.45 -5.07 -13.15
N SER A 164 10.49 -5.26 -14.06
CA SER A 164 10.52 -4.64 -15.39
C SER A 164 10.50 -3.12 -15.30
N TYR A 165 9.64 -2.57 -14.44
CA TYR A 165 9.60 -1.14 -14.16
C TYR A 165 10.93 -0.64 -13.58
N SER A 166 11.44 -1.30 -12.55
CA SER A 166 12.69 -0.91 -11.88
C SER A 166 13.87 -0.85 -12.85
N THR A 167 13.96 -1.84 -13.74
CA THR A 167 15.01 -1.90 -14.78
C THR A 167 14.92 -0.73 -15.75
N ARG A 168 13.71 -0.36 -16.19
CA ARG A 168 13.49 0.80 -17.08
C ARG A 168 13.82 2.12 -16.37
N SER A 169 13.41 2.26 -15.11
CA SER A 169 13.68 3.42 -14.25
C SER A 169 15.19 3.63 -14.02
N LEU A 170 15.98 2.54 -13.93
CA LEU A 170 17.43 2.62 -13.85
C LEU A 170 18.07 3.03 -15.19
N HIS A 171 17.59 2.51 -16.32
CA HIS A 171 18.11 2.88 -17.64
C HIS A 171 17.83 4.36 -17.97
N SER A 172 16.67 4.89 -17.58
CA SER A 172 16.36 6.31 -17.79
C SER A 172 17.22 7.26 -16.96
N ARG A 173 17.95 6.77 -15.96
CA ARG A 173 18.85 7.56 -15.09
C ARG A 173 20.29 7.57 -15.56
N ALA A 174 20.65 6.72 -16.53
CA ALA A 174 22.00 6.59 -17.07
C ALA A 174 22.23 7.38 -18.38
N LEU A 175 21.19 8.08 -18.85
CA LEU A 175 21.19 8.99 -20.00
C LEU A 175 21.00 10.42 -19.53
#